data_AF-A0AAC9XWS2-F1
#
_entry.id   AF-A0AAC9XWS2-F1
#
_cell.length_a   1.000
_cell.length_b   1.000
_cell.length_c   1.000
_cell.angle_alpha   90.00
_cell.angle_beta   90.00
_cell.angle_gamma   90.00
#
_symmetry.space_group_name_H-M   'P 1'
#
loop_
_entity.id
_entity.type
_entity.pdbx_description
1 polymer ?
#
loop_
_entity_poly.entity_id
_entity_poly.type
_entity_poly.pdbx_seq_one_letter_code
_entity_poly.pdbx_strand_id
1 'polypeptide(L)'
;MEDLEFYANVNVDEVNKIYNKLTNNAPCPICKTGELSFLATEDDTLAVTKQTSNFVTPEGKIDEVTFPTFTLICTTCSTQQTLNTKIIMAALEKEKTDEQE
;
A
#
# COMPACT_ATOMS: atom_id res chain seq x y z
N MET A 1 18.85 3.27 -6.72
CA MET A 1 17.98 3.45 -5.54
C MET A 1 17.29 2.12 -5.33
N GLU A 2 17.45 1.48 -4.17
CA GLU A 2 16.71 0.24 -3.90
C GLU A 2 15.21 0.56 -3.85
N ASP A 3 14.35 -0.33 -4.36
CA ASP A 3 12.88 -0.14 -4.42
C ASP A 3 12.29 0.35 -3.08
N LEU A 4 12.88 -0.07 -1.94
CA LEU A 4 12.48 0.39 -0.60
C LEU A 4 12.74 1.87 -0.33
N GLU A 5 13.92 2.38 -0.71
CA GLU A 5 14.24 3.79 -0.52
C GLU A 5 13.34 4.68 -1.38
N PHE A 6 12.98 4.19 -2.58
CA PHE A 6 12.02 4.91 -3.42
C PHE A 6 10.62 4.94 -2.79
N TYR A 7 10.13 3.80 -2.29
CA TYR A 7 8.79 3.70 -1.70
C TYR A 7 8.66 4.41 -0.34
N ALA A 8 9.74 4.50 0.44
CA ALA A 8 9.73 5.11 1.77
C ALA A 8 9.79 6.64 1.78
N ASN A 9 10.09 7.28 0.64
CA ASN A 9 10.20 8.73 0.52
C ASN A 9 8.94 9.41 -0.04
N VAL A 10 7.83 8.66 -0.19
CA VAL A 10 6.57 9.22 -0.69
C VAL A 10 5.73 9.73 0.48
N ASN A 11 5.14 10.93 0.31
CA ASN A 11 4.26 11.54 1.28
C ASN A 11 2.94 10.74 1.43
N VAL A 12 2.53 10.50 2.67
CA VAL A 12 1.37 9.66 2.98
C VAL A 12 0.04 10.24 2.47
N ASP A 13 -0.11 11.58 2.43
CA ASP A 13 -1.34 12.22 1.97
C ASP A 13 -1.57 12.05 0.48
N GLU A 14 -0.50 12.11 -0.33
CA GLU A 14 -0.58 11.83 -1.77
C GLU A 14 -1.13 10.42 -2.01
N VAL A 15 -0.63 9.46 -1.25
CA VAL A 15 -0.94 8.05 -1.43
C VAL A 15 -2.33 7.71 -0.90
N ASN A 16 -2.74 8.30 0.23
CA ASN A 16 -4.10 8.21 0.75
C ASN A 16 -5.12 8.75 -0.27
N LYS A 17 -4.84 9.89 -0.94
CA LYS A 17 -5.72 10.45 -1.98
C LYS A 17 -5.93 9.47 -3.14
N ILE A 18 -4.85 8.85 -3.62
CA ILE A 18 -4.94 7.89 -4.73
C ILE A 18 -5.70 6.64 -4.32
N TYR A 19 -5.40 6.10 -3.14
CA TYR A 19 -6.14 4.94 -2.63
C TYR A 19 -7.64 5.23 -2.48
N ASN A 20 -8.00 6.41 -1.98
CA ASN A 20 -9.38 6.84 -1.87
C ASN A 20 -10.06 6.96 -3.24
N LYS A 21 -9.35 7.46 -4.28
CA LYS A 21 -9.86 7.45 -5.66
C LYS A 21 -10.08 6.01 -6.17
N LEU A 22 -9.08 5.13 -6.03
CA LEU A 22 -9.14 3.73 -6.50
C LEU A 22 -10.27 2.94 -5.85
N THR A 23 -10.54 3.22 -4.58
CA THR A 23 -11.58 2.53 -3.80
C THR A 23 -12.92 3.24 -3.81
N ASN A 24 -13.03 4.40 -4.49
CA ASN A 24 -14.20 5.27 -4.46
C ASN A 24 -14.65 5.61 -3.02
N ASN A 25 -13.69 5.96 -2.16
CA ASN A 25 -13.89 6.22 -0.73
C ASN A 25 -14.63 5.08 -0.01
N ALA A 26 -14.36 3.83 -0.37
CA ALA A 26 -14.98 2.69 0.28
C ALA A 26 -14.61 2.67 1.77
N PRO A 27 -15.58 2.47 2.68
CA PRO A 27 -15.28 2.37 4.09
C PRO A 27 -14.54 1.06 4.38
N CYS A 28 -13.92 1.01 5.55
CA CYS A 28 -13.23 -0.17 6.06
C CYS A 28 -14.10 -1.43 5.88
N PRO A 29 -13.59 -2.48 5.21
CA PRO A 29 -14.39 -3.64 4.89
C PRO A 29 -14.77 -4.47 6.13
N ILE A 30 -14.12 -4.25 7.28
CA ILE A 30 -14.41 -4.96 8.53
C ILE A 30 -15.50 -4.25 9.33
N CYS A 31 -15.29 -2.98 9.74
CA CYS A 31 -16.28 -2.27 10.56
C CYS A 31 -17.34 -1.49 9.75
N LYS A 32 -17.17 -1.36 8.44
CA LYS A 32 -18.07 -0.67 7.49
C LYS A 32 -18.27 0.83 7.74
N THR A 33 -17.59 1.40 8.73
CA THR A 33 -17.77 2.79 9.16
C THR A 33 -16.47 3.59 9.23
N GLY A 34 -15.33 2.93 9.38
CA GLY A 34 -14.03 3.60 9.54
C GLY A 34 -13.33 3.85 8.21
N GLU A 35 -12.37 4.75 8.21
CA GLU A 35 -11.51 5.04 7.06
C GLU A 35 -10.21 4.26 7.18
N LEU A 36 -9.72 3.75 6.04
CA LEU A 36 -8.41 3.11 5.95
C LEU A 36 -7.39 4.17 5.52
N SER A 37 -6.31 4.32 6.29
CA SER A 37 -5.21 5.22 5.96
C SER A 37 -3.88 4.47 6.01
N PHE A 38 -2.93 4.86 5.18
CA PHE A 38 -1.59 4.28 5.23
C PHE A 38 -0.87 4.65 6.52
N LEU A 39 -0.10 3.71 7.06
CA LEU A 39 0.77 3.94 8.20
C LEU A 39 1.92 4.88 7.77
N ALA A 40 2.05 5.99 8.47
CA ALA A 40 3.10 6.99 8.26
C ALA A 40 4.24 6.82 9.27
N THR A 41 5.43 7.28 8.87
CA THR A 41 6.56 7.56 9.77
C THR A 41 6.33 8.90 10.49
N GLU A 42 7.26 9.29 11.37
CA GLU A 42 7.22 10.61 12.04
C GLU A 42 7.39 11.78 11.07
N ASP A 43 7.94 11.54 9.87
CA ASP A 43 8.18 12.54 8.82
C ASP A 43 7.04 12.61 7.79
N ASP A 44 5.86 12.06 8.10
CA ASP A 44 4.70 11.97 7.19
C ASP A 44 4.97 11.20 5.88
N THR A 45 5.98 10.32 5.87
CA THR A 45 6.28 9.43 4.75
C THR A 45 5.74 8.01 4.97
N LEU A 46 5.62 7.22 3.91
CA LEU A 46 5.11 5.86 4.01
C LEU A 46 6.03 4.94 4.82
N ALA A 47 5.46 4.25 5.80
CA ALA A 47 6.12 3.12 6.44
C ALA A 47 6.12 1.90 5.50
N VAL A 48 7.32 1.46 5.10
CA VAL A 48 7.51 0.31 4.20
C VAL A 48 8.07 -0.87 4.99
N THR A 49 7.38 -2.00 4.91
CA THR A 49 7.83 -3.27 5.49
C THR A 49 8.16 -4.27 4.40
N LYS A 50 8.99 -5.27 4.69
CA LYS A 50 9.16 -6.44 3.82
C LYS A 50 8.26 -7.56 4.33
N GLN A 51 7.46 -8.14 3.44
CA GLN A 51 6.69 -9.34 3.72
C GLN A 51 7.23 -10.49 2.89
N THR A 52 7.43 -11.61 3.56
CA THR A 52 7.83 -12.88 2.96
C THR A 52 6.61 -13.79 2.91
N SER A 53 6.25 -14.25 1.72
CA SER A 53 5.13 -15.14 1.49
C SER A 53 5.60 -16.43 0.84
N ASN A 54 5.10 -17.55 1.35
CA ASN A 54 5.30 -18.86 0.76
C ASN A 54 4.12 -19.18 -0.16
N PHE A 55 4.40 -19.72 -1.35
CA PHE A 55 3.36 -20.14 -2.30
C PHE A 55 3.69 -21.51 -2.87
N VAL A 56 2.66 -22.23 -3.33
CA VAL A 56 2.81 -23.53 -3.98
C VAL A 56 2.96 -23.30 -5.47
N THR A 57 4.09 -23.74 -6.03
CA THR A 57 4.34 -23.66 -7.48
C THR A 57 3.48 -24.66 -8.24
N PRO A 58 3.30 -24.50 -9.57
CA PRO A 58 2.56 -25.47 -10.39
C PRO A 58 3.12 -26.90 -10.32
N GLU A 59 4.41 -27.05 -10.00
CA GLU A 59 5.09 -28.34 -9.82
C GLU A 59 4.89 -28.94 -8.41
N GLY A 60 4.09 -28.30 -7.55
CA GLY A 60 3.80 -28.77 -6.20
C GLY A 60 4.91 -28.52 -5.18
N LYS A 61 5.87 -27.64 -5.48
CA LYS A 61 6.93 -27.24 -4.53
C LYS A 61 6.49 -26.00 -3.76
N ILE A 62 7.01 -25.83 -2.54
CA ILE A 62 6.87 -24.58 -1.80
C ILE A 62 8.03 -23.68 -2.21
N ASP A 63 7.71 -22.48 -2.66
CA ASP A 63 8.67 -21.43 -2.99
C ASP A 63 8.35 -20.16 -2.17
N GLU A 64 9.34 -19.28 -2.05
CA GLU A 64 9.28 -18.08 -1.23
C GLU A 64 9.47 -16.82 -2.09
N VAL A 65 8.63 -15.82 -1.85
CA VAL A 65 8.81 -14.48 -2.41
C VAL A 65 8.81 -13.44 -1.31
N THR A 66 9.82 -12.57 -1.32
CA THR A 66 9.87 -11.39 -0.45
C THR A 66 9.56 -10.14 -1.27
N PHE A 67 8.60 -9.34 -0.81
CA PHE A 67 8.22 -8.10 -1.48
C PHE A 67 7.93 -6.98 -0.48
N PRO A 68 8.16 -5.72 -0.87
CA PRO A 68 7.80 -4.57 -0.05
C PRO A 68 6.28 -4.43 0.05
N THR A 69 5.80 -4.01 1.23
CA THR A 69 4.40 -3.76 1.53
C THR A 69 4.21 -2.43 2.24
N PHE A 70 3.07 -1.81 1.97
CA PHE A 70 2.51 -0.75 2.79
C PHE A 70 1.48 -1.35 3.75
N THR A 71 1.34 -0.73 4.92
CA THR A 71 0.30 -1.10 5.90
C THR A 71 -0.79 -0.05 5.88
N LEU A 72 -2.04 -0.47 5.75
CA LEU A 72 -3.25 0.32 5.95
C LEU A 72 -3.83 0.02 7.33
N ILE A 73 -4.26 1.06 8.04
CA ILE A 73 -4.88 0.93 9.36
C ILE A 73 -6.25 1.62 9.33
N CYS A 74 -7.25 0.93 9.86
CA CYS A 74 -8.56 1.51 10.07
C CYS A 74 -8.55 2.42 11.30
N THR A 75 -8.91 3.69 11.12
CA THR A 75 -8.94 4.68 12.20
C THR A 75 -10.00 4.40 13.27
N THR A 76 -11.01 3.56 12.96
CA THR A 76 -12.10 3.23 13.88
C THR A 76 -11.90 1.89 14.59
N CYS A 77 -11.70 0.79 13.84
CA CYS A 77 -11.61 -0.55 14.43
C CYS A 77 -10.18 -1.09 14.53
N SER A 78 -9.17 -0.30 14.18
CA SER A 78 -7.75 -0.68 14.23
C SER A 78 -7.38 -1.94 13.43
N THR A 79 -8.26 -2.40 12.54
CA THR A 79 -7.93 -3.48 11.60
C THR A 79 -6.78 -3.03 10.70
N GLN A 80 -5.82 -3.92 10.49
CA GLN A 80 -4.68 -3.70 9.61
C GLN A 80 -4.81 -4.51 8.33
N GLN A 81 -4.36 -3.94 7.22
CA GLN A 81 -4.27 -4.63 5.93
C GLN A 81 -2.91 -4.33 5.31
N THR A 82 -2.28 -5.35 4.73
CA THR A 82 -1.03 -5.20 3.98
C THR A 82 -1.34 -5.12 2.49
N LEU A 83 -0.78 -4.12 1.82
CA LEU A 83 -0.86 -3.98 0.36
C LEU A 83 0.53 -4.06 -0.26
N ASN A 84 0.63 -4.70 -1.42
CA ASN A 84 1.86 -4.69 -2.21
C ASN A 84 2.12 -3.25 -2.71
N THR A 85 3.33 -2.72 -2.44
CA THR A 85 3.65 -1.32 -2.79
C THR A 85 3.53 -1.06 -4.28
N LYS A 86 3.85 -2.04 -5.14
CA LYS A 86 3.84 -1.88 -6.60
C LYS A 86 2.48 -1.49 -7.16
N ILE A 87 1.39 -1.96 -6.55
CA ILE A 87 0.03 -1.66 -7.02
C ILE A 87 -0.28 -0.17 -6.86
N ILE A 88 0.06 0.39 -5.69
CA ILE A 88 -0.21 1.78 -5.34
C ILE A 88 0.73 2.72 -6.09
N MET A 89 2.00 2.35 -6.21
CA MET A 89 2.99 3.17 -6.89
C MET A 89 2.72 3.26 -8.40
N ALA A 90 2.27 2.18 -9.04
CA ALA A 90 1.84 2.23 -10.44
C ALA A 90 0.64 3.16 -10.65
N ALA A 91 -0.30 3.23 -9.69
CA ALA A 91 -1.41 4.17 -9.75
C ALA A 91 -0.94 5.63 -9.55
N LEU A 92 0.03 5.87 -8.68
CA LEU A 92 0.65 7.18 -8.46
C LEU A 92 1.41 7.69 -9.69
N GLU A 93 2.18 6.83 -10.35
CA GLU A 93 2.89 7.17 -11.59
C GLU A 93 1.92 7.51 -12.73
N LYS A 94 0.83 6.76 -12.85
CA LYS A 94 -0.20 7.02 -13.86
C LYS A 94 -0.85 8.39 -13.67
N GLU A 95 -1.31 8.71 -12.45
CA GLU A 95 -1.93 10.02 -12.17
C GLU A 95 -0.97 11.19 -12.45
N LYS A 96 0.32 11.05 -12.12
CA LYS A 96 1.34 12.09 -12.42
C LYS A 96 1.59 12.28 -13.92
N THR A 97 1.33 11.25 -14.74
CA THR A 97 1.47 11.33 -16.20
C THR A 97 0.23 11.96 -16.83
N ASP A 98 -0.96 11.59 -16.36
CA ASP A 98 -2.23 12.14 -16.84
C ASP A 98 -2.41 13.65 -16.50
N GLU A 99 -1.76 14.16 -15.45
CA GLU A 99 -1.74 15.60 -15.11
C GLU A 99 -0.83 16.45 -16.01
N GLN A 100 -0.01 15.84 -16.87
CA GLN A 100 0.94 16.53 -17.76
C GLN A 100 0.48 16.60 -19.23
N GLU A 101 -0.65 15.96 -19.57
CA GLU A 101 -1.30 16.02 -20.90
C GLU A 101 -2.51 16.99 -20.90
#